data_AF-A0A960P8Q4-F1
#
_entry.id   AF-A0A960P8Q4-F1
#
_cell.length_a   1.000
_cell.length_b   1.000
_cell.length_c   1.000
_cell.angle_alpha   90.00
_cell.angle_beta   90.00
_cell.angle_gamma   90.00
#
_symmetry.space_group_name_H-M   'P 1'
#
loop_
_entity.id
_entity.type
_entity.pdbx_description
1 polymer ?
#
loop_
_entity_poly.entity_id
_entity_poly.type
_entity_poly.pdbx_seq_one_letter_code
_entity_poly.pdbx_strand_id
1 'polypeptide(L)'
;YQQVGRAGRALERARVVLLRGHEDRDIQDHFIRTAFPPREQAEQVIGLLEAAGGPVKITEIEAEVNVRRSRLEAMLKILDAEGAVERVGSAWQRTLA
;
A
#
# COMPACT_ATOMS: atom_id res chain seq x y z
N TYR A 1 6.87 -4.75 -43.08
CA TYR A 1 7.87 -5.53 -42.34
C TYR A 1 7.79 -5.08 -40.88
N GLN A 2 6.94 -5.60 -40.00
CA GLN A 2 6.64 -6.98 -39.57
C GLN A 2 7.83 -7.69 -38.89
N GLN A 3 7.52 -8.23 -37.70
CA GLN A 3 8.23 -9.25 -36.89
C GLN A 3 9.25 -8.63 -35.90
N VAL A 4 9.29 -8.91 -34.59
CA VAL A 4 8.89 -10.01 -33.68
C VAL A 4 8.73 -9.35 -32.29
N GLY A 5 7.90 -9.77 -31.32
CA GLY A 5 7.15 -11.00 -31.17
C GLY A 5 6.14 -10.91 -30.02
N ARG A 6 5.11 -11.73 -30.17
CA ARG A 6 4.16 -12.09 -29.14
C ARG A 6 4.81 -13.16 -28.25
N ALA A 7 5.24 -12.80 -27.05
CA ALA A 7 5.55 -13.76 -25.98
C ALA A 7 5.51 -13.04 -24.63
N GLY A 8 4.84 -13.65 -23.64
CA GLY A 8 4.89 -13.20 -22.25
C GLY A 8 3.53 -12.95 -21.57
N ARG A 9 2.58 -13.89 -21.68
CA ARG A 9 1.60 -14.06 -20.59
C ARG A 9 2.33 -14.65 -19.38
N ALA A 10 1.91 -14.20 -18.19
CA ALA A 10 2.30 -14.67 -16.85
C ALA A 10 3.65 -14.17 -16.30
N LEU A 11 3.60 -13.11 -15.48
CA LEU A 11 4.61 -12.88 -14.44
C LEU A 11 3.88 -12.69 -13.11
N GLU A 12 3.86 -13.78 -12.34
CA GLU A 12 3.64 -13.79 -10.90
C GLU A 12 4.82 -13.04 -10.24
N ARG A 13 4.50 -12.04 -9.41
CA ARG A 13 5.41 -11.10 -8.71
C ARG A 13 5.79 -9.85 -9.50
N ALA A 14 5.12 -8.76 -9.17
CA ALA A 14 5.61 -7.42 -9.43
C ALA A 14 6.79 -7.13 -8.49
N ARG A 15 8.02 -7.11 -9.01
CA ARG A 15 9.15 -6.49 -8.33
C ARG A 15 9.11 -5.00 -8.62
N VAL A 16 8.70 -4.20 -7.63
CA VAL A 16 8.81 -2.74 -7.69
C VAL A 16 10.22 -2.38 -7.24
N VAL A 17 11.03 -1.84 -8.15
CA VAL A 17 12.32 -1.21 -7.79
C VAL A 17 12.05 0.28 -7.68
N LEU A 18 12.05 0.80 -6.46
CA LEU A 18 11.98 2.25 -6.21
C LEU A 18 13.38 2.84 -6.45
N LEU A 19 13.67 3.21 -7.70
CA LEU A 19 14.86 4.01 -8.01
C LEU A 19 14.65 5.42 -7.44
N ARG A 20 15.22 5.70 -6.26
CA ARG A 20 15.35 7.07 -5.72
C ARG A 20 16.37 7.84 -6.59
N GLY A 21 15.89 8.42 -7.68
CA GLY A 21 16.63 9.39 -8.49
C GLY A 21 16.74 10.72 -7.73
N HIS A 22 17.97 11.13 -7.45
CA HIS A 22 18.31 12.34 -6.72
C HIS A 22 18.29 13.56 -7.66
N GLU A 23 17.11 14.10 -7.96
CA GLU A 23 16.98 15.43 -8.54
C GLU A 23 15.65 16.04 -8.08
N ASP A 24 15.68 17.32 -7.72
CA ASP A 24 14.57 18.13 -7.20
C ASP A 24 14.08 17.88 -5.75
N ARG A 25 14.52 18.76 -4.83
CA ARG A 25 14.18 18.73 -3.40
C ARG A 25 12.95 19.58 -3.01
N ASP A 26 12.45 20.44 -3.90
CA ASP A 26 11.30 21.31 -3.57
C ASP A 26 9.94 20.75 -4.03
N ILE A 27 9.94 19.82 -4.99
CA ILE A 27 8.73 19.10 -5.46
C ILE A 27 8.45 17.87 -4.56
N GLN A 28 9.49 17.31 -3.95
CA GLN A 28 9.37 16.10 -3.14
C GLN A 28 8.59 16.29 -1.84
N ASP A 29 8.53 17.47 -1.22
CA ASP A 29 7.77 17.62 0.03
C ASP A 29 6.25 17.52 -0.20
N HIS A 30 5.76 18.02 -1.34
CA HIS A 30 4.36 17.83 -1.73
C HIS A 30 4.08 16.38 -2.13
N PHE A 31 4.99 15.72 -2.84
CA PHE A 31 4.84 14.31 -3.22
C PHE A 31 5.05 13.35 -2.05
N ILE A 32 5.91 13.63 -1.08
CA ILE A 32 6.10 12.81 0.13
C ILE A 32 4.89 12.98 1.06
N ARG A 33 4.35 14.20 1.21
CA ARG A 33 3.10 14.43 1.96
C ARG A 33 1.85 13.86 1.27
N THR A 34 1.88 13.71 -0.05
CA THR A 34 0.75 13.15 -0.83
C THR A 34 0.87 11.64 -1.04
N ALA A 35 2.09 11.12 -1.20
CA ALA A 35 2.38 9.70 -1.45
C ALA A 35 2.45 8.87 -0.18
N PHE A 36 2.84 9.48 0.96
CA PHE A 36 2.70 8.82 2.24
C PHE A 36 1.38 9.22 2.90
N PRO A 37 0.61 8.25 3.42
CA PRO A 37 -0.51 8.57 4.28
C PRO A 37 -0.03 9.41 5.47
N PRO A 38 -0.83 10.36 5.96
CA PRO A 38 -0.53 11.05 7.21
C PRO A 38 -0.32 10.01 8.29
N ARG A 39 0.71 10.19 9.12
CA ARG A 39 1.09 9.25 10.18
C ARG A 39 -0.11 8.83 11.04
N GLU A 40 -0.98 9.77 11.39
CA GLU A 40 -2.19 9.53 12.16
C GLU A 40 -3.15 8.52 11.49
N GLN A 41 -3.30 8.58 10.16
CA GLN A 41 -4.15 7.62 9.43
C GLN A 41 -3.51 6.23 9.40
N ALA A 42 -2.19 6.15 9.27
CA ALA A 42 -1.48 4.88 9.32
C ALA A 42 -1.57 4.25 10.71
N GLU A 43 -1.38 5.05 11.77
CA GLU A 43 -1.56 4.62 13.17
C GLU A 43 -2.99 4.17 13.44
N GLN A 44 -4.00 4.87 12.91
CA GLN A 44 -5.41 4.48 13.04
C GLN A 44 -5.69 3.13 12.35
N VAL A 45 -5.18 2.93 11.13
CA VAL A 45 -5.33 1.65 10.41
C VAL A 45 -4.64 0.52 11.18
N ILE A 46 -3.41 0.72 11.65
CA ILE A 46 -2.67 -0.29 12.42
C ILE A 46 -3.42 -0.64 13.70
N GLY A 47 -3.85 0.36 14.47
CA GLY A 47 -4.59 0.16 15.73
C GLY A 47 -5.92 -0.55 15.51
N LEU A 48 -6.62 -0.27 14.42
CA LEU A 48 -7.84 -0.98 14.03
C LEU A 48 -7.58 -2.46 13.75
N LEU A 49 -6.53 -2.76 12.97
CA LEU A 49 -6.18 -4.14 12.63
C LEU A 49 -5.67 -4.92 13.84
N GLU A 50 -4.96 -4.25 14.75
CA GLU A 50 -4.51 -4.81 16.02
C GLU A 50 -5.69 -5.11 16.95
N ALA A 51 -6.63 -4.17 17.09
CA ALA A 51 -7.83 -4.35 17.90
C ALA A 51 -8.77 -5.45 17.36
N ALA A 52 -8.84 -5.62 16.03
CA ALA A 52 -9.64 -6.66 15.41
C ALA A 52 -9.09 -8.08 15.65
N GLY A 53 -7.78 -8.22 15.90
CA GLY A 53 -7.15 -9.52 16.18
C GLY A 53 -7.22 -10.53 15.03
N GLY A 54 -7.51 -10.09 13.80
CA GLY A 54 -7.68 -10.96 12.64
C GLY A 54 -7.93 -10.19 11.33
N PRO A 55 -8.22 -10.90 10.22
CA PRO A 55 -8.44 -10.26 8.92
C PRO A 55 -9.67 -9.36 8.89
N VAL A 56 -9.46 -8.09 8.55
CA VAL A 56 -10.48 -7.05 8.36
C VAL A 56 -10.60 -6.69 6.89
N LYS A 57 -11.82 -6.61 6.36
CA LYS A 57 -12.01 -6.21 4.95
C LYS A 57 -11.69 -4.74 4.81
N ILE A 58 -11.13 -4.40 3.65
CA ILE A 58 -10.83 -3.01 3.29
C ILE A 58 -12.06 -2.07 3.35
N THR A 59 -13.28 -2.58 3.12
CA THR A 59 -14.52 -1.80 3.29
C THR A 59 -14.82 -1.45 4.75
N GLU A 60 -14.41 -2.31 5.69
CA GLU A 60 -14.57 -2.07 7.13
C GLU A 60 -13.52 -1.06 7.61
N ILE A 61 -12.27 -1.19 7.12
CA ILE A 61 -11.21 -0.19 7.38
C ILE A 61 -11.61 1.18 6.80
N GLU A 62 -12.22 1.22 5.62
CA GLU A 62 -12.70 2.45 4.98
C GLU A 62 -13.85 3.12 5.74
N ALA A 63 -14.67 2.36 6.47
CA ALA A 63 -15.74 2.92 7.30
C ALA A 63 -15.21 3.65 8.54
N GLU A 64 -14.11 3.12 9.11
CA GLU A 64 -13.50 3.67 10.32
C GLU A 64 -12.51 4.79 10.02
N VAL A 65 -11.84 4.72 8.87
CA VAL A 65 -10.81 5.68 8.46
C VAL A 65 -11.39 6.53 7.34
N ASN A 66 -11.61 7.82 7.61
CA ASN A 66 -12.21 8.77 6.66
C ASN A 66 -11.25 9.14 5.50
N VAL A 67 -10.91 8.15 4.68
CA VAL A 67 -9.97 8.25 3.56
C VAL A 67 -10.58 7.65 2.30
N ARG A 68 -10.22 8.21 1.15
CA ARG A 68 -10.65 7.65 -0.14
C ARG A 68 -10.06 6.26 -0.33
N ARG A 69 -10.86 5.33 -0.86
CA ARG A 69 -10.47 3.97 -1.26
C ARG A 69 -9.06 3.84 -1.85
N SER A 70 -8.76 4.61 -2.88
CA SER A 70 -7.47 4.55 -3.57
C SER A 70 -6.29 4.95 -2.68
N ARG A 71 -6.50 5.90 -1.76
CA ARG A 71 -5.48 6.31 -0.77
C ARG A 71 -5.29 5.23 0.28
N LEU A 72 -6.37 4.61 0.75
CA LEU A 72 -6.31 3.49 1.69
C LEU A 72 -5.56 2.29 1.09
N GLU A 73 -5.83 1.95 -0.17
CA GLU A 73 -5.14 0.86 -0.87
C GLU A 73 -3.63 1.15 -1.04
N ALA A 74 -3.26 2.39 -1.34
CA ALA A 74 -1.85 2.77 -1.41
C ALA A 74 -1.18 2.68 -0.03
N MET A 75 -1.85 3.15 1.03
CA MET A 75 -1.38 3.07 2.41
C MET A 75 -1.16 1.62 2.86
N LEU A 76 -2.14 0.74 2.66
CA LEU A 76 -2.03 -0.66 3.03
C LEU A 76 -0.89 -1.38 2.30
N LYS A 77 -0.63 -1.04 1.04
CA LYS A 77 0.53 -1.57 0.29
C LYS A 77 1.87 -1.11 0.86
N ILE A 78 1.96 0.13 1.33
CA ILE A 78 3.18 0.64 1.96
C ILE A 78 3.40 -0.09 3.29
N LEU A 79 2.36 -0.19 4.12
CA LEU A 79 2.41 -0.90 5.40
C LEU A 79 2.74 -2.39 5.24
N ASP A 80 2.25 -3.03 4.17
CA ASP A 80 2.60 -4.40 3.79
C ASP A 80 4.08 -4.56 3.44
N ALA A 81 4.61 -3.63 2.64
CA ALA A 81 6.02 -3.61 2.29
C ALA A 81 6.93 -3.36 3.51
N GLU A 82 6.44 -2.65 4.52
CA GLU A 82 7.13 -2.42 5.80
C GLU A 82 6.93 -3.58 6.80
N GLY A 83 6.05 -4.54 6.51
CA GLY A 83 5.74 -5.66 7.41
C GLY A 83 4.88 -5.29 8.63
N ALA A 84 4.20 -4.14 8.58
CA ALA A 84 3.27 -3.71 9.62
C ALA A 84 1.91 -4.42 9.50
N VAL A 85 1.47 -4.70 8.27
CA VAL A 85 0.22 -5.42 7.99
C VAL A 85 0.49 -6.49 6.95
N GLU A 86 -0.41 -7.44 6.81
CA GLU A 86 -0.36 -8.42 5.72
C GLU A 86 -1.73 -8.60 5.09
N ARG A 87 -1.73 -8.92 3.79
CA ARG A 87 -2.95 -9.21 3.05
C ARG A 87 -3.35 -10.68 3.16
N VAL A 88 -4.52 -10.95 3.71
CA VAL A 88 -5.14 -12.28 3.77
C VAL A 88 -6.35 -12.33 2.83
N GLY A 89 -6.11 -12.80 1.59
CA GLY A 89 -7.14 -12.86 0.56
C GLY A 89 -7.64 -11.47 0.13
N SER A 90 -8.87 -11.12 0.51
CA SER A 90 -9.47 -9.78 0.29
C SER A 90 -9.46 -8.90 1.54
N ALA A 91 -8.91 -9.39 2.64
CA ALA A 91 -8.81 -8.71 3.93
C ALA A 91 -7.35 -8.40 4.28
N TRP A 92 -7.17 -7.61 5.33
CA TRP A 92 -5.89 -7.16 5.87
C TRP A 92 -5.84 -7.47 7.36
N GLN A 93 -4.69 -7.87 7.89
CA GLN A 93 -4.51 -8.08 9.33
C GLN A 93 -3.18 -7.49 9.80
N ARG A 94 -3.05 -7.28 11.11
CA ARG A 94 -1.77 -6.93 11.72
C ARG A 94 -0.81 -8.11 11.60
N THR A 95 0.41 -7.85 11.13
CA THR A 95 1.48 -8.86 11.15
C THR A 95 1.89 -9.12 12.60
N LEU A 96 1.84 -10.38 13.04
CA LEU A 96 2.36 -10.80 14.33
C LEU A 96 3.89 -10.72 14.26
N ALA A 97 4.47 -9.62 14.74
CA ALA A 97 5.92 -9.51 14.94
C ALA A 97 6.30 -10.10 16.30
#